data_AF-A0A971N7E2-F1
#
_entry.id   AF-A0A971N7E2-F1
#
_cell.length_a   1.000
_cell.length_b   1.000
_cell.length_c   1.000
_cell.angle_alpha   90.00
_cell.angle_beta   90.00
_cell.angle_gamma   90.00
#
_symmetry.space_group_name_H-M   'P 1'
#
loop_
_entity.id
_entity.type
_entity.pdbx_description
1 polymer ?
#
loop_
_entity_poly.entity_id
_entity_poly.type
_entity_poly.pdbx_seq_one_letter_code
_entity_poly.pdbx_strand_id
1 'polypeptide(L)'
;MSGNSKEVAAAALKMAISRSREEERLFKEMLREEQIRAAAVDFGGEMMQSVKTIIERAVVAAKREYLVGDTHAEEGAVAGATHEALQQIIPKAFGLNLGGKIGLARRGDHLSVAVFCAVGLLHLNEVAVGLGHRALK
;
A
#
# COMPACT_ATOMS: atom_id res chain seq x y z
N MET A 1 -15.49 -19.87 4.34
CA MET A 1 -14.47 -19.35 3.42
C MET A 1 -13.55 -18.46 4.24
N SER A 2 -12.35 -18.92 4.53
CA SER A 2 -11.28 -18.11 5.13
C SER A 2 -11.08 -16.85 4.27
N GLY A 3 -10.90 -15.69 4.92
CA GLY A 3 -11.01 -14.37 4.33
C GLY A 3 -10.51 -14.27 2.89
N ASN A 4 -11.40 -13.89 1.96
CA ASN A 4 -11.11 -13.79 0.53
C ASN A 4 -9.94 -12.82 0.27
N SER A 5 -8.90 -13.27 -0.44
CA SER A 5 -7.75 -12.44 -0.85
C SER A 5 -8.17 -11.20 -1.64
N LYS A 6 -9.27 -11.29 -2.39
CA LYS A 6 -9.84 -10.15 -3.15
C LYS A 6 -10.36 -9.04 -2.25
N GLU A 7 -10.98 -9.39 -1.11
CA GLU A 7 -11.49 -8.39 -0.15
C GLU A 7 -10.33 -7.65 0.53
N VAL A 8 -9.24 -8.36 0.84
CA VAL A 8 -8.03 -7.72 1.39
C VAL A 8 -7.39 -6.79 0.36
N ALA A 9 -7.31 -7.19 -0.90
CA ALA A 9 -6.84 -6.32 -1.98
C ALA A 9 -7.72 -5.08 -2.15
N ALA A 10 -9.05 -5.24 -2.13
CA ALA A 10 -9.99 -4.13 -2.21
C ALA A 10 -9.85 -3.17 -1.01
N ALA A 11 -9.65 -3.71 0.19
CA ALA A 11 -9.39 -2.91 1.39
C ALA A 11 -8.09 -2.10 1.27
N ALA A 12 -7.01 -2.70 0.76
CA ALA A 12 -5.75 -1.98 0.51
C ALA A 12 -5.95 -0.84 -0.50
N LEU A 13 -6.67 -1.09 -1.60
CA LEU A 13 -7.02 -0.04 -2.57
C LEU A 13 -7.84 1.08 -1.94
N LYS A 14 -8.84 0.74 -1.13
CA LYS A 14 -9.68 1.69 -0.40
C LYS A 14 -8.84 2.61 0.50
N MET A 15 -7.84 2.06 1.19
CA MET A 15 -6.90 2.87 1.96
C MET A 15 -6.03 3.77 1.07
N ALA A 16 -5.54 3.26 -0.07
CA ALA A 16 -4.69 4.03 -0.98
C ALA A 16 -5.40 5.22 -1.63
N ILE A 17 -6.72 5.14 -1.87
CA ILE A 17 -7.50 6.24 -2.46
C ILE A 17 -8.06 7.25 -1.43
N SER A 18 -7.83 7.03 -0.14
CA SER A 18 -8.28 7.97 0.90
C SER A 18 -7.61 9.33 0.72
N ARG A 19 -8.36 10.41 0.93
CA ARG A 19 -7.93 11.79 0.65
C ARG A 19 -7.48 12.54 1.90
N SER A 20 -7.94 12.11 3.07
CA SER A 20 -7.63 12.76 4.35
C SER A 20 -7.40 11.75 5.46
N ARG A 21 -6.84 12.22 6.58
CA ARG A 21 -6.64 11.40 7.78
C ARG A 21 -7.97 10.98 8.40
N GLU A 22 -9.01 11.79 8.26
CA GLU A 22 -10.37 11.46 8.71
C GLU A 22 -10.96 10.32 7.87
N GLU A 23 -10.81 10.38 6.54
CA GLU A 23 -11.27 9.32 5.63
C GLU A 23 -10.51 8.01 5.88
N GLU A 24 -9.20 8.08 6.11
CA GLU A 24 -8.40 6.93 6.57
C GLU A 24 -8.95 6.33 7.86
N ARG A 25 -9.25 7.15 8.86
CA ARG A 25 -9.78 6.68 10.16
C ARG A 25 -11.12 5.97 9.98
N LEU A 26 -12.03 6.57 9.23
CA LEU A 26 -13.34 5.98 8.93
C LEU A 26 -13.19 4.65 8.19
N PHE A 27 -12.32 4.58 7.18
CA PHE A 27 -12.09 3.33 6.45
C PHE A 27 -11.47 2.25 7.33
N LYS A 28 -10.52 2.60 8.21
CA LYS A 28 -9.96 1.65 9.18
C LYS A 28 -11.02 1.12 10.14
N GLU A 29 -11.92 1.97 10.64
CA GLU A 29 -13.01 1.57 11.52
C GLU A 29 -13.95 0.58 10.81
N MET A 30 -14.42 0.91 9.61
CA MET A 30 -15.27 0.03 8.79
C MET A 30 -14.59 -1.32 8.50
N LEU A 31 -13.33 -1.30 8.04
CA LEU A 31 -12.59 -2.51 7.69
C LEU A 31 -12.36 -3.41 8.92
N ARG A 32 -12.24 -2.81 10.11
CA ARG A 32 -12.08 -3.54 11.37
C ARG A 32 -13.33 -4.35 11.72
N GLU A 33 -14.53 -3.85 11.41
CA GLU A 33 -15.78 -4.60 11.55
C GLU A 33 -15.80 -5.86 10.66
N GLU A 34 -15.15 -5.78 9.49
CA GLU A 34 -14.96 -6.91 8.56
C GLU A 34 -13.73 -7.79 8.90
N GLN A 35 -13.12 -7.57 10.07
CA GLN A 35 -11.90 -8.23 10.55
C GLN A 35 -10.67 -8.01 9.65
N ILE A 36 -10.64 -6.92 8.89
CA ILE A 36 -9.51 -6.51 8.07
C ILE A 36 -8.73 -5.41 8.81
N ARG A 37 -7.46 -5.67 9.12
CA ARG A 37 -6.55 -4.63 9.63
C ARG A 37 -5.98 -3.87 8.45
N ALA A 38 -5.91 -2.54 8.55
CA ALA A 38 -5.49 -1.71 7.44
C ALA A 38 -4.62 -0.54 7.87
N ALA A 39 -3.74 -0.10 6.97
CA ALA A 39 -2.83 1.01 7.16
C ALA A 39 -2.75 1.87 5.89
N ALA A 40 -2.33 3.11 6.04
CA ALA A 40 -2.09 4.04 4.93
C ALA A 40 -0.82 4.85 5.18
N VAL A 41 -0.10 5.17 4.09
CA VAL A 41 1.16 5.91 4.12
C VAL A 41 1.26 6.84 2.92
N ASP A 42 1.42 8.14 3.18
CA ASP A 42 1.71 9.12 2.12
C ASP A 42 3.17 9.07 1.67
N PHE A 43 3.39 9.31 0.39
CA PHE A 43 4.71 9.47 -0.19
C PHE A 43 4.72 10.51 -1.30
N GLY A 44 5.91 11.04 -1.58
CA GLY A 44 6.17 11.87 -2.74
C GLY A 44 7.65 12.06 -2.97
N GLY A 45 8.01 12.39 -4.20
CA GLY A 45 9.40 12.59 -4.63
C GLY A 45 9.69 11.96 -5.99
N GLU A 46 10.96 11.94 -6.36
CA GLU A 46 11.43 11.32 -7.60
C GLU A 46 11.36 9.79 -7.50
N MET A 47 10.82 9.10 -8.51
CA MET A 47 10.53 7.65 -8.44
C MET A 47 11.74 6.84 -8.02
N MET A 48 12.84 6.99 -8.75
CA MET A 48 14.02 6.14 -8.62
C MET A 48 14.71 6.30 -7.26
N GLN A 49 14.65 7.52 -6.70
CA GLN A 49 15.23 7.81 -5.40
C GLN A 49 14.32 7.40 -4.24
N SER A 50 13.00 7.36 -4.49
CA SER A 50 12.00 7.17 -3.44
C SER A 50 11.63 5.70 -3.20
N VAL A 51 11.93 4.77 -4.11
CA VAL A 51 11.52 3.34 -3.98
C VAL A 51 11.90 2.74 -2.63
N LYS A 52 13.16 2.90 -2.20
CA LYS A 52 13.64 2.34 -0.93
C LYS A 52 12.85 2.90 0.26
N THR A 53 12.71 4.23 0.31
CA THR A 53 12.00 4.92 1.40
C THR A 53 10.51 4.57 1.42
N ILE A 54 9.87 4.40 0.26
CA ILE A 54 8.48 3.96 0.13
C ILE A 54 8.31 2.57 0.76
N ILE A 55 9.19 1.63 0.44
CA ILE A 55 9.17 0.27 0.98
C ILE A 55 9.38 0.29 2.51
N GLU A 56 10.39 1.02 2.99
CA GLU A 56 10.67 1.14 4.43
C GLU A 56 9.47 1.70 5.20
N ARG A 57 8.85 2.77 4.68
CA ARG A 57 7.66 3.36 5.33
C ARG A 57 6.46 2.41 5.33
N ALA A 58 6.27 1.63 4.27
CA ALA A 58 5.22 0.61 4.22
C ALA A 58 5.42 -0.46 5.30
N VAL A 59 6.65 -0.96 5.47
CA VAL A 59 7.00 -1.92 6.54
C VAL A 59 6.77 -1.31 7.92
N VAL A 60 7.26 -0.10 8.17
CA VAL A 60 7.09 0.59 9.46
C VAL A 60 5.61 0.78 9.79
N ALA A 61 4.78 1.20 8.82
CA ALA A 61 3.35 1.37 9.02
C ALA A 61 2.64 0.04 9.25
N ALA A 62 2.99 -1.02 8.51
CA ALA A 62 2.41 -2.35 8.70
C ALA A 62 2.65 -2.88 10.12
N LYS A 63 3.87 -2.68 10.65
CA LYS A 63 4.22 -3.05 12.03
C LYS A 63 3.47 -2.22 13.06
N ARG A 64 3.47 -0.89 12.90
CA ARG A 64 2.81 0.04 13.83
C ARG A 64 1.31 -0.20 13.95
N GLU A 65 0.66 -0.59 12.85
CA GLU A 65 -0.78 -0.85 12.80
C GLU A 65 -1.12 -2.35 13.02
N TYR A 66 -0.13 -3.15 13.42
CA TYR A 66 -0.26 -4.57 13.73
C TYR A 66 -0.82 -5.41 12.57
N LEU A 67 -0.48 -5.06 11.33
CA LEU A 67 -0.70 -5.92 10.16
C LEU A 67 0.33 -7.06 10.14
N VAL A 68 1.54 -6.84 10.61
CA VAL A 68 2.61 -7.84 10.69
C VAL A 68 3.35 -7.72 12.01
N GLY A 69 4.01 -8.79 12.45
CA GLY A 69 4.94 -8.77 13.57
C GLY A 69 6.35 -8.36 13.19
N ASP A 70 7.30 -8.61 14.08
CA ASP A 70 8.73 -8.26 13.95
C ASP A 70 9.58 -9.38 13.29
N THR A 71 8.94 -10.33 12.61
CA THR A 71 9.67 -11.44 11.97
C THR A 71 10.19 -11.02 10.59
N HIS A 72 11.38 -11.51 10.23
CA HIS A 72 11.98 -11.22 8.92
C HIS A 72 11.08 -11.64 7.75
N ALA A 73 10.35 -12.75 7.90
CA ALA A 73 9.44 -13.27 6.88
C ALA A 73 8.25 -12.31 6.64
N GLU A 74 7.64 -11.79 7.71
CA GLU A 74 6.50 -10.89 7.57
C GLU A 74 6.91 -9.49 7.07
N GLU A 75 8.04 -8.96 7.56
CA GLU A 75 8.62 -7.72 7.03
C GLU A 75 8.96 -7.86 5.53
N GLY A 76 9.60 -8.97 5.18
CA GLY A 76 9.95 -9.30 3.79
C GLY A 76 8.72 -9.43 2.89
N ALA A 77 7.60 -9.91 3.42
CA ALA A 77 6.35 -9.98 2.66
C ALA A 77 5.74 -8.60 2.39
N VAL A 78 5.74 -7.69 3.38
CA VAL A 78 5.31 -6.30 3.14
C VAL A 78 6.22 -5.64 2.11
N ALA A 79 7.55 -5.78 2.26
CA ALA A 79 8.51 -5.21 1.35
C ALA A 79 8.34 -5.75 -0.08
N GLY A 80 8.19 -7.06 -0.23
CA GLY A 80 7.96 -7.72 -1.51
C GLY A 80 6.65 -7.31 -2.16
N ALA A 81 5.54 -7.28 -1.41
CA ALA A 81 4.24 -6.82 -1.92
C ALA A 81 4.29 -5.36 -2.37
N THR A 82 4.96 -4.50 -1.58
CA THR A 82 5.13 -3.09 -1.93
C THR A 82 5.97 -2.94 -3.19
N HIS A 83 7.07 -3.68 -3.30
CA HIS A 83 7.93 -3.64 -4.48
C HIS A 83 7.17 -4.06 -5.76
N GLU A 84 6.38 -5.13 -5.69
CA GLU A 84 5.55 -5.59 -6.81
C GLU A 84 4.50 -4.55 -7.23
N ALA A 85 3.84 -3.90 -6.27
CA ALA A 85 2.92 -2.81 -6.56
C ALA A 85 3.63 -1.65 -7.29
N LEU A 86 4.85 -1.29 -6.86
CA LEU A 86 5.63 -0.24 -7.51
C LEU A 86 6.10 -0.63 -8.91
N GLN A 87 6.43 -1.91 -9.16
CA GLN A 87 6.86 -2.38 -10.49
C GLN A 87 5.79 -2.15 -11.57
N GLN A 88 4.52 -2.13 -11.21
CA GLN A 88 3.41 -1.81 -12.12
C GLN A 88 3.36 -0.30 -12.46
N ILE A 89 3.92 0.56 -11.61
CA ILE A 89 3.91 2.02 -11.73
C ILE A 89 5.18 2.54 -12.42
N ILE A 90 6.34 1.91 -12.17
CA ILE A 90 7.65 2.33 -12.70
C ILE A 90 7.63 2.68 -14.20
N PRO A 91 7.02 1.87 -15.10
CA PRO A 91 7.02 2.17 -16.53
C PRO A 91 6.38 3.51 -16.90
N LYS A 92 5.43 4.00 -16.09
CA LYS A 92 4.76 5.29 -16.28
C LYS A 92 5.49 6.46 -15.61
N ALA A 93 6.32 6.18 -14.63
CA ALA A 93 6.93 7.17 -13.73
C ALA A 93 8.47 7.26 -13.85
N PHE A 94 9.06 6.58 -14.82
CA PHE A 94 10.52 6.54 -14.99
C PHE A 94 11.08 7.94 -15.26
N GLY A 95 11.93 8.43 -14.36
CA GLY A 95 12.49 9.79 -14.42
C GLY A 95 11.51 10.91 -14.06
N LEU A 96 10.35 10.59 -13.47
CA LEU A 96 9.32 11.55 -13.08
C LEU A 96 9.10 11.58 -11.56
N ASN A 97 8.45 12.65 -11.11
CA ASN A 97 7.99 12.77 -9.73
C ASN A 97 6.63 12.09 -9.55
N LEU A 98 6.42 11.53 -8.37
CA LEU A 98 5.15 10.97 -7.92
C LEU A 98 4.72 11.62 -6.62
N GLY A 99 3.41 11.67 -6.43
CA GLY A 99 2.78 11.95 -5.14
C GLY A 99 1.57 11.05 -4.98
N GLY A 100 1.45 10.39 -3.84
CA GLY A 100 0.35 9.47 -3.62
C GLY A 100 0.39 8.78 -2.27
N LYS A 101 -0.32 7.67 -2.19
CA LYS A 101 -0.53 6.94 -0.96
C LYS A 101 -0.46 5.44 -1.17
N ILE A 102 0.15 4.77 -0.20
CA ILE A 102 0.22 3.32 -0.09
C ILE A 102 -0.89 2.91 0.86
N GLY A 103 -1.76 2.01 0.43
CA GLY A 103 -2.71 1.33 1.29
C GLY A 103 -2.25 -0.08 1.58
N LEU A 104 -2.35 -0.52 2.83
CA LEU A 104 -2.03 -1.87 3.25
C LEU A 104 -3.25 -2.48 3.93
N ALA A 105 -3.47 -3.77 3.73
CA ALA A 105 -4.51 -4.51 4.44
C ALA A 105 -4.08 -5.95 4.72
N ARG A 106 -4.51 -6.50 5.85
CA ARG A 106 -4.35 -7.92 6.20
C ARG A 106 -5.61 -8.50 6.82
N ARG A 107 -5.94 -9.72 6.43
CA ARG A 107 -6.89 -10.58 7.14
C ARG A 107 -6.48 -12.04 7.01
N GLY A 108 -6.33 -12.73 8.14
CA GLY A 108 -5.78 -14.08 8.19
C GLY A 108 -4.44 -14.12 7.46
N ASP A 109 -4.36 -15.05 6.50
CA ASP A 109 -3.12 -15.31 5.77
C ASP A 109 -2.87 -14.34 4.61
N HIS A 110 -3.80 -13.44 4.31
CA HIS A 110 -3.67 -12.56 3.15
C HIS A 110 -3.22 -11.17 3.56
N LEU A 111 -2.13 -10.71 2.97
CA LEU A 111 -1.62 -9.34 3.04
C LEU A 111 -1.66 -8.74 1.62
N SER A 112 -2.14 -7.51 1.49
CA SER A 112 -2.12 -6.78 0.22
C SER A 112 -1.60 -5.37 0.43
N VAL A 113 -0.86 -4.89 -0.56
CA VAL A 113 -0.36 -3.52 -0.64
C VAL A 113 -0.83 -2.94 -1.96
N ALA A 114 -1.49 -1.80 -1.90
CA ALA A 114 -1.90 -1.02 -3.06
C ALA A 114 -1.16 0.32 -3.05
N VAL A 115 -0.79 0.80 -4.23
CA VAL A 115 -0.21 2.13 -4.41
C VAL A 115 -1.09 2.88 -5.39
N PHE A 116 -1.55 4.06 -5.00
CA PHE A 116 -2.32 4.96 -5.87
C PHE A 116 -1.65 6.34 -5.86
N CYS A 117 -1.25 6.82 -7.04
CA CYS A 117 -0.51 8.07 -7.15
C CYS A 117 -0.78 8.84 -8.44
N ALA A 118 -0.50 10.13 -8.37
CA ALA A 118 -0.30 10.97 -9.53
C ALA A 118 1.18 10.95 -9.92
N VAL A 119 1.44 10.93 -11.23
CA VAL A 119 2.76 11.06 -11.83
C VAL A 119 2.84 12.42 -12.52
N GLY A 120 3.78 13.26 -12.07
CA GLY A 120 3.94 14.62 -12.57
C GLY A 120 4.71 14.65 -13.89
N LEU A 121 4.06 15.14 -14.94
CA LEU A 121 4.66 15.40 -16.25
C LEU A 121 4.30 16.82 -16.72
N LEU A 122 5.17 17.80 -16.47
CA LEU A 122 4.96 19.22 -16.83
C LEU A 122 3.63 19.77 -16.25
N HIS A 123 2.65 20.06 -17.11
CA HIS A 123 1.30 20.53 -16.75
C HIS A 123 0.25 19.40 -16.72
N LEU A 124 0.66 18.15 -16.93
CA LEU A 124 -0.19 16.98 -16.98
C LEU A 124 0.07 16.09 -15.75
N ASN A 125 -1.01 15.64 -15.13
CA ASN A 125 -0.97 14.64 -14.06
C ASN A 125 -1.53 13.33 -14.62
N GLU A 126 -0.66 12.35 -14.86
CA GLU A 126 -1.09 10.99 -15.14
C GLU A 126 -1.42 10.29 -13.81
N VAL A 127 -2.30 9.28 -13.83
CA VAL A 127 -2.67 8.51 -12.64
C VAL A 127 -2.21 7.07 -12.79
N ALA A 128 -1.61 6.54 -11.73
CA ALA A 128 -1.13 5.17 -11.69
C ALA A 128 -1.65 4.44 -10.45
N VAL A 129 -1.93 3.15 -10.64
CA VAL A 129 -2.28 2.22 -9.57
C VAL A 129 -1.46 0.96 -9.72
N GLY A 130 -1.01 0.41 -8.60
CA GLY A 130 -0.34 -0.88 -8.53
C GLY A 130 -0.80 -1.67 -7.31
N LEU A 131 -0.78 -3.00 -7.41
CA LEU A 131 -1.18 -3.90 -6.33
C LEU A 131 -0.20 -5.06 -6.21
N GLY A 132 0.22 -5.37 -4.99
CA GLY A 132 0.94 -6.60 -4.65
C GLY A 132 0.23 -7.37 -3.55
N HIS A 133 0.30 -8.70 -3.61
CA HIS A 133 -0.34 -9.60 -2.65
C HIS A 133 0.65 -10.64 -2.15
N ARG A 134 0.60 -10.98 -0.86
CA ARG A 134 1.33 -12.12 -0.29
C ARG A 134 0.38 -12.97 0.55
N ALA A 135 0.62 -14.28 0.52
CA ALA A 135 0.03 -15.22 1.47
C ALA A 135 1.07 -15.57 2.55
N LEU A 136 0.77 -15.26 3.80
CA LEU A 136 1.60 -15.45 4.98
C LEU A 136 0.86 -16.34 5.96
N LYS A 137 1.42 -17.48 6.35
CA LYS A 137 0.91 -18.27 7.48
C LYS A 137 1.37 -17.70 8.81
#